data_AF-A0A357FVS8-F1
#
_entry.id   AF-A0A357FVS8-F1
#
_cell.length_a   1.000
_cell.length_b   1.000
_cell.length_c   1.000
_cell.angle_alpha   90.00
_cell.angle_beta   90.00
_cell.angle_gamma   90.00
#
_symmetry.space_group_name_H-M   'P 1'
#
loop_
_entity.id
_entity.type
_entity.pdbx_description
1 polymer ?
#
loop_
_entity_poly.entity_id
_entity_poly.type
_entity_poly.pdbx_seq_one_letter_code
_entity_poly.pdbx_strand_id
1 'polypeptide(L)' 'AEIDGLERIRYTTSHPRDMDDDLIDTHRDIHKLMPFLHLPVQSGSDGILEAMNRKHTGDDYRRIVDKLRAARPDLALSS' A
#
# COMPACT_ATOMS: atom_id res chain seq x y z
N ALA A 1 -1.21 -10.08 16.29
CA ALA A 1 -1.43 -8.66 16.67
C ALA A 1 -2.14 -8.53 18.04
N GLU A 2 -1.82 -9.42 18.97
CA GLU A 2 -2.51 -9.51 20.26
C GLU A 2 -1.70 -8.76 21.32
N ILE A 3 -1.77 -7.43 21.23
CA ILE A 3 -1.29 -6.52 22.27
C ILE A 3 -2.53 -5.93 22.93
N ASP A 4 -2.67 -6.16 24.23
CA ASP A 4 -3.78 -5.65 25.03
C ASP A 4 -3.74 -4.11 25.07
N GLY A 5 -4.91 -3.48 24.87
CA GLY A 5 -5.04 -2.03 24.78
C GLY A 5 -4.57 -1.40 23.45
N LEU A 6 -3.99 -2.16 22.52
CA LEU A 6 -3.64 -1.63 21.19
C LEU A 6 -4.87 -1.63 20.27
N GLU A 7 -5.40 -0.44 20.01
CA GLU A 7 -6.58 -0.24 19.15
C GLU A 7 -6.23 -0.11 17.65
N ARG A 8 -5.14 0.57 17.32
CA ARG A 8 -4.76 0.88 15.93
C ARG A 8 -3.27 0.73 15.67
N ILE A 9 -2.94 0.26 14.47
CA ILE A 9 -1.60 0.31 13.90
C ILE A 9 -1.66 1.16 12.64
N ARG A 10 -0.88 2.24 12.61
CA ARG A 10 -0.70 3.13 11.45
C ARG A 10 0.78 3.21 11.13
N TYR A 11 1.09 3.20 9.84
CA TYR A 11 2.41 3.48 9.31
C TYR A 11 2.28 4.37 8.08
N THR A 12 3.32 5.14 7.80
CA THR A 12 3.22 6.28 6.87
C THR A 12 3.90 6.04 5.54
N THR A 13 4.89 5.15 5.44
CA THR A 13 5.61 4.97 4.18
C THR A 13 5.59 3.52 3.77
N SER A 14 4.84 3.24 2.69
CA SER A 14 5.05 2.06 1.86
C SER A 14 5.63 2.53 0.54
N HIS A 15 6.78 2.00 0.14
CA HIS A 15 7.18 2.12 -1.25
C HIS A 15 6.33 1.13 -2.07
N PRO A 16 5.74 1.49 -3.23
CA PRO A 16 4.92 0.56 -4.01
C PRO A 16 5.58 -0.80 -4.25
N ARG A 17 6.88 -0.79 -4.54
CA ARG A 17 7.70 -2.01 -4.69
C ARG A 17 7.71 -2.95 -3.47
N ASP A 18 7.56 -2.42 -2.27
CA ASP A 18 7.65 -3.19 -1.02
C ASP A 18 6.23 -3.58 -0.52
N MET A 19 5.19 -3.34 -1.33
CA MET A 19 3.81 -3.80 -1.09
C MET A 19 3.61 -5.16 -1.75
N ASP A 20 4.17 -6.19 -1.14
CA ASP A 20 4.02 -7.58 -1.57
C ASP A 20 2.69 -8.21 -1.12
N ASP A 21 2.45 -9.45 -1.54
CA ASP A 21 1.20 -10.15 -1.27
C ASP A 21 1.02 -10.41 0.24
N ASP A 22 2.09 -10.69 0.98
CA ASP A 22 2.05 -10.92 2.43
C ASP A 22 1.60 -9.64 3.18
N LEU A 23 2.11 -8.47 2.79
CA LEU A 23 1.69 -7.20 3.39
C LEU A 23 0.25 -6.84 3.03
N ILE A 24 -0.18 -7.14 1.79
CA ILE A 24 -1.58 -6.95 1.36
C ILE A 24 -2.53 -7.85 2.17
N ASP A 25 -2.20 -9.13 2.35
CA ASP A 25 -2.99 -10.06 3.15
C ASP A 25 -3.02 -9.66 4.62
N THR A 26 -1.95 -9.05 5.13
CA THR A 26 -1.94 -8.47 6.47
C THR A 26 -3.03 -7.39 6.63
N HIS A 27 -3.29 -6.55 5.62
CA HIS A 27 -4.39 -5.56 5.66
C HIS A 27 -5.78 -6.22 5.68
N ARG A 28 -5.93 -7.40 5.05
CA ARG A 28 -7.16 -8.21 5.15
C ARG A 28 -7.37 -8.72 6.56
N ASP A 29 -6.34 -9.34 7.14
CA ASP A 29 -6.47 -10.19 8.32
C ASP A 29 -6.36 -9.41 9.64
N ILE A 30 -5.56 -8.34 9.68
CA ILE A 30 -5.32 -7.57 10.89
C ILE A 30 -6.24 -6.35 10.92
N HIS A 31 -7.43 -6.49 11.53
CA HIS A 31 -8.39 -5.38 11.69
C HIS A 31 -7.84 -4.17 12.48
N LYS A 32 -6.81 -4.38 13.31
CA LYS A 32 -6.11 -3.30 14.01
C LYS A 32 -5.29 -2.43 13.05
N LEU A 33 -4.89 -2.92 11.87
CA LEU A 33 -4.28 -2.08 10.86
C LEU A 33 -5.29 -1.05 10.35
N MET A 34 -4.80 0.18 10.23
CA MET A 34 -5.61 1.27 9.75
C MET A 34 -5.92 1.09 8.25
N PRO A 35 -7.19 1.16 7.81
CA PRO A 35 -7.61 1.10 6.42
C PRO A 35 -7.35 2.46 5.76
N PHE A 36 -6.16 2.99 5.98
CA PHE A 36 -5.63 4.16 5.31
C PHE A 36 -4.14 3.91 5.09
N LEU A 37 -3.71 4.02 3.84
CA LEU A 37 -2.34 3.79 3.44
C LEU A 37 -1.85 4.96 2.59
N HIS A 38 -0.71 5.51 2.95
CA HIS A 38 0.00 6.45 2.09
C HIS A 38 0.93 5.66 1.17
N LEU A 39 0.57 5.60 -0.11
CA LEU A 39 1.21 4.82 -1.15
C LEU A 39 1.47 5.73 -2.36
N PRO A 40 2.56 6.52 -2.32
CA PRO A 40 2.76 7.56 -3.31
C PRO A 40 3.34 7.00 -4.61
N VAL A 41 2.63 7.24 -5.72
CA VAL A 41 3.07 6.83 -7.08
C VAL A 41 4.18 7.73 -7.62
N GLN A 42 4.31 8.95 -7.10
CA GLN A 42 5.29 9.98 -7.50
C GLN A 42 5.06 10.57 -8.90
N SER A 43 4.87 9.73 -9.92
CA SER A 43 4.57 10.15 -11.30
C SER A 43 3.71 9.13 -12.03
N GLY A 44 2.89 9.60 -12.97
CA GLY A 44 2.11 8.72 -13.86
C GLY A 44 2.83 8.30 -15.14
N SER A 45 4.05 8.79 -15.38
CA SER A 45 4.85 8.47 -16.58
C SER A 45 5.96 7.49 -16.23
N ASP A 46 5.98 6.34 -16.91
CA ASP A 46 7.00 5.31 -16.71
C ASP A 46 8.42 5.85 -16.98
N GLY A 47 8.59 6.71 -17.99
CA GLY A 47 9.88 7.36 -18.26
C GLY A 47 10.32 8.30 -17.14
N ILE A 48 9.39 8.98 -16.45
CA ILE A 48 9.72 9.79 -15.27
C ILE A 48 10.02 8.90 -14.07
N LEU A 49 9.26 7.83 -13.87
CA LEU A 49 9.50 6.85 -12.80
C LEU A 49 10.91 6.24 -12.94
N GLU A 50 11.29 5.83 -14.14
CA GLU A 50 12.63 5.33 -14.45
C GLU A 50 13.70 6.40 -14.19
N ALA A 51 13.50 7.64 -14.64
CA ALA A 51 14.42 8.75 -14.37
C ALA A 51 14.55 9.07 -12.87
N MET A 52 13.50 8.81 -12.07
CA MET A 52 13.51 8.91 -10.61
C MET A 52 14.09 7.66 -9.92
N ASN A 53 14.62 6.69 -10.67
CA ASN A 53 15.08 5.38 -10.19
C ASN A 53 14.01 4.62 -9.40
N ARG A 54 12.73 4.80 -9.78
CA ARG A 54 11.62 4.02 -9.25
C ARG A 54 11.59 2.68 -9.97
N LYS A 55 11.79 1.61 -9.21
CA LYS A 55 11.78 0.22 -9.70
C LYS A 55 10.35 -0.32 -9.84
N HIS A 56 9.44 0.47 -10.39
CA HIS A 56 8.05 0.10 -10.68
C HIS A 56 7.50 1.00 -11.79
N THR A 57 6.48 0.51 -12.50
CA THR A 57 5.71 1.22 -13.51
C THR A 57 4.37 1.70 -12.94
N GLY A 58 3.66 2.53 -13.69
CA GLY A 58 2.26 2.89 -13.38
C GLY A 58 1.34 1.66 -13.32
N ASP A 59 1.59 0.64 -14.14
CA ASP A 59 0.80 -0.60 -14.15
C ASP A 59 1.10 -1.53 -12.97
N ASP A 60 2.34 -1.56 -12.49
CA ASP A 60 2.68 -2.21 -11.22
C ASP A 60 1.89 -1.57 -10.07
N TYR A 61 1.87 -0.24 -10.02
CA TYR A 61 1.13 0.51 -9.00
C TYR A 61 -0.37 0.20 -9.04
N ARG A 62 -0.99 0.21 -10.23
CA ARG A 62 -2.43 -0.11 -10.38
C ARG A 62 -2.76 -1.51 -9.89
N ARG A 63 -1.93 -2.52 -10.22
CA ARG A 63 -2.11 -3.89 -9.74
C ARG A 63 -2.06 -3.98 -8.21
N ILE A 64 -1.15 -3.26 -7.57
CA ILE A 64 -1.08 -3.21 -6.10
C ILE A 64 -2.35 -2.58 -5.53
N VAL A 65 -2.82 -1.46 -6.09
CA VAL A 65 -4.04 -0.78 -5.66
C VAL A 65 -5.27 -1.68 -5.78
N ASP A 66 -5.39 -2.42 -6.89
CA ASP A 66 -6.51 -3.34 -7.12
C ASP A 66 -6.51 -4.49 -6.10
N LYS A 67 -5.34 -5.09 -5.84
CA LYS A 67 -5.18 -6.12 -4.81
C LYS A 67 -5.52 -5.60 -3.41
N LEU A 68 -5.04 -4.41 -3.06
CA LEU A 68 -5.33 -3.76 -1.77
C LEU A 68 -6.82 -3.51 -1.58
N ARG A 69 -7.51 -2.98 -2.60
CA ARG A 69 -8.96 -2.74 -2.55
C ARG A 69 -9.76 -4.04 -2.47
N ALA A 70 -9.32 -5.11 -3.13
CA ALA A 70 -9.93 -6.43 -3.02
C ALA A 70 -9.71 -7.05 -1.64
N ALA A 71 -8.55 -6.82 -1.02
CA ALA A 71 -8.22 -7.30 0.32
C ALA A 71 -8.95 -6.52 1.43
N ARG A 72 -9.08 -5.21 1.26
CA ARG A 72 -9.63 -4.26 2.23
C ARG A 72 -10.52 -3.22 1.52
N PRO A 73 -11.81 -3.52 1.28
CA PRO A 73 -12.69 -2.63 0.50
C PRO A 73 -12.90 -1.23 1.10
N ASP A 74 -12.73 -1.08 2.42
CA ASP A 74 -12.80 0.19 3.15
C ASP A 74 -11.47 0.98 3.17
N LEU A 75 -10.43 0.51 2.48
CA LEU A 75 -9.10 1.13 2.48
C LEU A 75 -9.07 2.45 1.69
N ALA A 76 -8.70 3.52 2.38
CA ALA A 76 -8.36 4.80 1.78
C ALA A 76 -6.88 4.84 1.35
N LEU A 77 -6.60 5.46 0.20
CA LEU A 77 -5.24 5.67 -0.30
C LEU A 77 -4.93 7.16 -0.39
N SER A 78 -3.71 7.54 -0.03
CA SER A 78 -3.15 8.85 -0.36
C SER A 78 -1.84 8.71 -1.13
N SER A 79 -1.53 9.73 -1.94
CA SER A 79 -0.26 9.87 -2.65
C SER A 79 0.48 11.13 -2.20
#